data_AF-A0A7G9P378-F1
#
_entry.id   AF-A0A7G9P378-F1
#
_cell.length_a   1.000
_cell.length_b   1.000
_cell.length_c   1.000
_cell.angle_alpha   90.00
_cell.angle_beta   90.00
_cell.angle_gamma   90.00
#
_symmetry.space_group_name_H-M   'P 1'
#
loop_
_entity.id
_entity.type
_entity.pdbx_description
1 polymer ?
#
loop_
_entity_poly.entity_id
_entity_poly.type
_entity_poly.pdbx_seq_one_letter_code
_entity_poly.pdbx_strand_id
1 'polypeptide(L)'
;MQKRRGRKPIADAAMVARWKKSYQDGATLAEIAAEHHVSIQTVSYTLRKLGVTPGKRGRPPGRPGKKQPIEKSKYARLLPKWLEMYQAGQSVNQIARQYKLHPYSVQYALGRAGIKMRGAKRVTVTEAMVRQWIQLYQTGKGSRVISRQFGVNETTVRRRLKRAGVTLRQPGAANTSPRARQNSAGAA
;
A
#
# COMPACT_ATOMS: atom_id res chain seq x y z
N MET A 1 4.18 45.75 -32.22
CA MET A 1 3.39 44.52 -31.95
C MET A 1 3.81 43.42 -32.92
N GLN A 2 4.64 42.47 -32.49
CA GLN A 2 5.11 41.38 -33.34
C GLN A 2 3.99 40.33 -33.52
N LYS A 3 3.60 40.11 -34.77
CA LYS A 3 2.59 39.14 -35.19
C LYS A 3 3.01 37.74 -34.72
N ARG A 4 2.19 37.11 -33.86
CA ARG A 4 2.31 35.68 -33.51
C ARG A 4 2.14 34.86 -34.79
N ARG A 5 3.25 34.42 -35.38
CA ARG A 5 3.27 33.53 -36.55
C ARG A 5 2.44 32.28 -36.20
N GLY A 6 1.30 32.09 -36.86
CA GLY A 6 0.47 30.91 -36.70
C GLY A 6 1.28 29.65 -37.02
N ARG A 7 1.46 28.77 -36.03
CA ARG A 7 2.10 27.46 -36.26
C ARG A 7 1.17 26.63 -37.15
N LYS A 8 1.68 26.22 -38.32
CA LYS A 8 1.04 25.24 -39.22
C LYS A 8 0.51 24.04 -38.41
N PRO A 9 -0.66 23.47 -38.74
CA PRO A 9 -1.15 22.27 -38.07
C PRO A 9 -0.15 21.13 -38.31
N ILE A 10 0.52 20.68 -37.24
CA ILE A 10 1.63 19.71 -37.30
C ILE A 10 1.14 18.29 -37.62
N ALA A 11 -0.15 18.01 -37.48
CA ALA A 11 -0.69 16.66 -37.63
C ALA A 11 -1.95 16.67 -38.50
N ASP A 12 -1.90 15.87 -39.57
CA ASP A 12 -3.06 15.48 -40.37
C ASP A 12 -4.14 14.85 -39.47
N ALA A 13 -5.42 15.10 -39.76
CA ALA A 13 -6.54 14.56 -38.98
C ALA A 13 -6.47 13.03 -38.86
N ALA A 14 -6.00 12.35 -39.91
CA ALA A 14 -5.78 10.91 -39.90
C ALA A 14 -4.67 10.49 -38.91
N MET A 15 -3.61 11.29 -38.80
CA MET A 15 -2.49 11.05 -37.87
C MET A 15 -2.93 11.24 -36.41
N VAL A 16 -3.70 12.28 -36.14
CA VAL A 16 -4.25 12.58 -34.81
C VAL A 16 -5.22 11.49 -34.35
N ALA A 17 -6.02 10.93 -35.25
CA ALA A 17 -6.89 9.79 -34.97
C ALA A 17 -6.08 8.53 -34.58
N ARG A 18 -4.97 8.27 -35.27
CA ARG A 18 -4.05 7.17 -34.93
C ARG A 18 -3.42 7.34 -33.56
N TRP A 19 -3.02 8.56 -33.18
CA TRP A 19 -2.48 8.83 -31.83
C TRP A 19 -3.49 8.56 -30.73
N LYS A 20 -4.76 8.95 -30.94
CA LYS A 20 -5.85 8.68 -29.98
C LYS A 20 -6.05 7.18 -29.79
N LYS A 21 -6.10 6.42 -30.88
CA LYS A 21 -6.24 4.97 -30.86
C LYS A 21 -5.05 4.30 -30.16
N SER A 22 -3.83 4.63 -30.56
CA SER A 22 -2.60 4.10 -29.95
C SER A 22 -2.53 4.39 -28.44
N TYR A 23 -2.94 5.59 -28.01
CA TYR A 23 -3.00 5.93 -26.58
C TYR A 23 -4.05 5.11 -25.82
N GLN A 24 -5.22 4.87 -26.41
CA GLN A 24 -6.29 4.03 -25.84
C GLN A 24 -5.87 2.56 -25.76
N ASP A 25 -5.13 2.07 -26.76
CA ASP A 25 -4.56 0.72 -26.81
C ASP A 25 -3.39 0.52 -25.84
N GLY A 26 -2.96 1.61 -25.17
CA GLY A 26 -2.01 1.56 -24.07
C GLY A 26 -0.64 2.14 -24.37
N ALA A 27 -0.38 2.73 -25.54
CA ALA A 27 0.87 3.43 -25.82
C ALA A 27 1.00 4.69 -24.94
N THR A 28 2.23 4.99 -24.51
CA THR A 28 2.53 6.25 -23.82
C THR A 28 2.71 7.38 -24.82
N LEU A 29 2.54 8.63 -24.36
CA LEU A 29 2.86 9.80 -25.19
C LEU A 29 4.29 9.78 -25.73
N ALA A 30 5.24 9.20 -24.97
CA ALA A 30 6.63 9.06 -25.37
C ALA A 30 6.81 8.04 -26.52
N GLU A 31 6.09 6.91 -26.46
CA GLU A 31 6.10 5.90 -27.53
C GLU A 31 5.46 6.47 -28.80
N ILE A 32 4.31 7.13 -28.69
CA ILE A 32 3.63 7.78 -29.82
C ILE A 32 4.50 8.89 -30.43
N ALA A 33 5.14 9.70 -29.58
CA ALA A 33 6.04 10.76 -30.02
C ALA A 33 7.24 10.22 -30.79
N ALA A 34 7.85 9.13 -30.30
CA ALA A 34 8.98 8.49 -30.94
C ALA A 34 8.60 7.84 -32.28
N GLU A 35 7.48 7.11 -32.33
CA GLU A 35 6.97 6.44 -33.53
C GLU A 35 6.67 7.43 -34.67
N HIS A 36 6.19 8.61 -34.31
CA HIS A 36 5.77 9.62 -35.27
C HIS A 36 6.78 10.77 -35.45
N HIS A 37 7.96 10.67 -34.82
CA HIS A 37 9.01 11.70 -34.86
C HIS A 37 8.53 13.11 -34.50
N VAL A 38 7.59 13.21 -33.55
CA VAL A 38 7.05 14.48 -33.04
C VAL A 38 7.41 14.65 -31.57
N SER A 39 7.31 15.89 -31.06
CA SER A 39 7.52 16.11 -29.64
C SER A 39 6.38 15.51 -28.80
N ILE A 40 6.71 15.04 -27.59
CA ILE A 40 5.71 14.59 -26.59
C ILE A 40 4.69 15.70 -26.29
N GLN A 41 5.12 16.96 -26.31
CA GLN A 41 4.25 18.12 -26.11
C GLN A 41 3.23 18.26 -27.24
N THR A 42 3.63 17.98 -28.49
CA THR A 42 2.72 17.97 -29.65
C THR A 42 1.63 16.94 -29.43
N VAL A 43 1.99 15.69 -29.10
CA VAL A 43 1.04 14.61 -28.85
C VAL A 43 0.11 14.93 -27.68
N SER A 44 0.67 15.41 -26.57
CA SER A 44 -0.08 15.83 -25.37
C SER A 44 -1.10 16.93 -25.70
N TYR A 45 -0.68 17.96 -26.43
CA TYR A 45 -1.53 19.08 -26.83
C TYR A 45 -2.68 18.61 -27.73
N THR A 46 -2.38 17.80 -28.76
CA THR A 46 -3.41 17.25 -29.64
C THR A 46 -4.40 16.34 -28.93
N LEU A 47 -3.94 15.46 -28.03
CA LEU A 47 -4.83 14.57 -27.29
C LEU A 47 -5.73 15.35 -26.32
N ARG A 48 -5.21 16.40 -25.66
CA ARG A 48 -6.02 17.30 -24.83
C ARG A 48 -7.09 18.02 -25.66
N LYS A 49 -6.74 18.47 -26.87
CA LYS A 49 -7.70 19.09 -27.81
C LYS A 49 -8.82 18.12 -28.22
N LEU A 50 -8.54 16.81 -28.25
CA LEU A 50 -9.53 15.73 -28.49
C LEU A 50 -10.28 15.27 -27.22
N GLY A 51 -10.10 15.94 -26.08
CA GLY A 51 -10.75 15.58 -24.81
C GLY A 51 -10.09 14.43 -24.05
N VAL A 52 -8.92 13.95 -24.49
CA VAL A 52 -8.15 12.91 -23.77
C VAL A 52 -7.13 13.59 -22.87
N THR A 53 -7.34 13.52 -21.56
CA THR A 53 -6.40 14.05 -20.56
C THR A 53 -5.33 13.01 -20.23
N PRO A 54 -4.05 13.23 -20.59
CA PRO A 54 -3.05 12.22 -20.36
C PRO A 54 -2.71 12.07 -18.87
N GLY A 55 -2.49 10.84 -18.41
CA GLY A 55 -2.15 10.55 -17.02
C GLY A 55 -0.73 10.96 -16.64
N LYS A 56 -0.35 10.70 -15.39
CA LYS A 56 0.99 11.02 -14.86
C LYS A 56 2.09 10.46 -15.76
N ARG A 57 3.06 11.31 -16.14
CA ARG A 57 4.15 11.00 -17.09
C ARG A 57 3.68 10.63 -18.52
N GLY A 58 2.51 11.09 -18.94
CA GLY A 58 1.98 10.82 -20.29
C GLY A 58 1.56 9.37 -20.48
N ARG A 59 1.06 8.74 -19.41
CA ARG A 59 0.67 7.33 -19.41
C ARG A 59 -0.85 7.20 -19.47
N PRO A 60 -1.39 6.28 -20.31
CA PRO A 60 -2.81 5.96 -20.29
C PRO A 60 -3.25 5.39 -18.93
N PRO A 61 -4.49 5.70 -18.51
CA PRO A 61 -5.05 5.15 -17.29
C PRO A 61 -5.06 3.61 -17.36
N GLY A 62 -4.77 2.95 -16.24
CA GLY A 62 -4.80 1.49 -16.16
C GLY A 62 -3.59 0.73 -16.71
N ARG A 63 -2.66 1.36 -17.45
CA ARG A 63 -1.47 0.64 -17.95
C ARG A 63 -0.61 0.15 -16.79
N PRO A 64 -0.44 -1.18 -16.60
CA PRO A 64 0.38 -1.71 -15.51
C PRO A 64 1.82 -1.27 -15.69
N GLY A 65 2.47 -0.81 -14.61
CA GLY A 65 3.92 -0.55 -14.60
C GLY A 65 4.69 -1.66 -15.30
N LYS A 66 5.69 -1.33 -16.13
CA LYS A 66 6.66 -2.31 -16.61
C LYS A 66 7.40 -2.83 -15.37
N LYS A 67 6.87 -3.88 -14.73
CA LYS A 67 7.48 -4.48 -13.54
C LYS A 67 8.63 -5.35 -14.05
N GLN A 68 9.87 -4.93 -13.78
CA GLN A 68 11.07 -5.67 -14.21
C GLN A 68 11.03 -7.13 -13.74
N PRO A 69 11.39 -8.12 -14.58
CA PRO A 69 11.45 -9.54 -14.20
C PRO A 69 12.15 -9.74 -12.87
N ILE A 70 11.71 -10.71 -12.06
CA ILE A 70 12.30 -10.90 -10.73
C ILE A 70 13.77 -11.30 -10.78
N GLU A 71 14.20 -11.95 -11.86
CA GLU A 71 15.61 -12.27 -12.14
C GLU A 71 16.50 -11.01 -12.20
N LYS A 72 15.94 -9.87 -12.63
CA LYS A 72 16.63 -8.56 -12.67
C LYS A 72 16.46 -7.77 -11.36
N SER A 73 15.79 -8.33 -10.36
CA SER A 73 15.65 -7.71 -9.05
C SER A 73 16.95 -7.80 -8.26
N LYS A 74 17.23 -6.77 -7.46
CA LYS A 74 18.31 -6.79 -6.45
C LYS A 74 18.26 -7.99 -5.50
N TYR A 75 17.10 -8.65 -5.39
CA TYR A 75 16.87 -9.79 -4.50
C TYR A 75 16.89 -11.16 -5.20
N ALA A 76 17.19 -11.23 -6.50
CA ALA A 76 17.20 -12.49 -7.25
C ALA A 76 18.05 -13.57 -6.56
N ARG A 77 19.25 -13.20 -6.08
CA ARG A 77 20.15 -14.09 -5.34
C ARG A 77 19.61 -14.59 -3.99
N LEU A 78 18.72 -13.83 -3.34
CA LEU A 78 18.18 -14.18 -2.02
C LEU A 78 16.85 -14.93 -2.11
N LEU A 79 16.23 -14.93 -3.29
CA LEU A 79 14.90 -15.47 -3.51
C LEU A 79 14.80 -16.98 -3.21
N PRO A 80 15.76 -17.84 -3.63
CA PRO A 80 15.68 -19.27 -3.32
C PRO A 80 15.69 -19.53 -1.81
N LYS A 81 16.55 -18.80 -1.08
CA LYS A 81 16.66 -18.92 0.38
C LYS A 81 15.41 -18.40 1.10
N TRP A 82 14.82 -17.32 0.63
CA TRP A 82 13.54 -16.83 1.17
C TRP A 82 12.38 -17.80 0.88
N LEU A 83 12.41 -18.48 -0.26
CA LEU A 83 11.42 -19.51 -0.59
C LEU A 83 11.51 -20.70 0.36
N GLU A 84 12.72 -21.21 0.60
CA GLU A 84 12.97 -22.31 1.54
C GLU A 84 12.52 -21.94 2.96
N MET A 85 12.94 -20.78 3.46
CA MET A 85 12.51 -20.27 4.77
C MET A 85 11.00 -20.12 4.85
N TYR A 86 10.37 -19.63 3.79
CA TYR A 86 8.93 -19.52 3.72
C TYR A 86 8.31 -20.92 3.78
N GLN A 87 8.70 -21.86 2.91
CA GLN A 87 8.18 -23.23 2.90
C GLN A 87 8.35 -23.94 4.25
N ALA A 88 9.46 -23.71 4.95
CA ALA A 88 9.71 -24.19 6.32
C ALA A 88 8.79 -23.58 7.39
N GLY A 89 7.88 -22.67 7.02
CA GLY A 89 6.86 -22.12 7.92
C GLY A 89 7.16 -20.73 8.46
N GLN A 90 8.32 -20.14 8.12
CA GLN A 90 8.62 -18.79 8.57
C GLN A 90 7.72 -17.76 7.88
N SER A 91 7.30 -16.77 8.65
CA SER A 91 6.53 -15.62 8.14
C SER A 91 7.44 -14.64 7.41
N VAL A 92 6.86 -13.87 6.47
CA VAL A 92 7.56 -12.79 5.76
C VAL A 92 8.21 -11.80 6.74
N ASN A 93 7.59 -11.53 7.88
CA ASN A 93 8.15 -10.66 8.91
C ASN A 93 9.40 -11.23 9.57
N GLN A 94 9.45 -12.54 9.82
CA GLN A 94 10.63 -13.20 10.38
C GLN A 94 11.79 -13.17 9.39
N ILE A 95 11.52 -13.53 8.13
CA ILE A 95 12.51 -13.46 7.04
C ILE A 95 13.04 -12.03 6.90
N ALA A 96 12.15 -11.04 6.84
CA ALA A 96 12.52 -9.64 6.73
C ALA A 96 13.41 -9.15 7.88
N ARG A 97 13.10 -9.55 9.12
CA ARG A 97 13.93 -9.24 10.30
C ARG A 97 15.32 -9.84 10.21
N GLN A 98 15.43 -11.10 9.77
CA GLN A 98 16.73 -11.77 9.62
C GLN A 98 17.63 -11.06 8.61
N TYR A 99 17.06 -10.56 7.51
CA TYR A 99 17.80 -9.84 6.48
C TYR A 99 17.84 -8.31 6.69
N LYS A 100 17.32 -7.79 7.81
CA LYS A 100 17.20 -6.35 8.10
C LYS A 100 16.53 -5.57 6.95
N LEU A 101 15.52 -6.17 6.32
CA LEU A 101 14.76 -5.59 5.22
C LEU A 101 13.35 -5.21 5.68
N HIS A 102 12.73 -4.32 4.91
CA HIS A 102 11.31 -4.05 5.08
C HIS A 102 10.48 -5.27 4.63
N PRO A 103 9.46 -5.72 5.39
CA PRO A 103 8.64 -6.90 5.06
C PRO A 103 8.01 -6.85 3.66
N TYR A 104 7.64 -5.64 3.22
CA TYR A 104 7.13 -5.43 1.86
C TYR A 104 8.11 -5.89 0.78
N SER A 105 9.41 -5.70 0.95
CA SER A 105 10.42 -6.10 -0.04
C SER A 105 10.45 -7.61 -0.24
N VAL A 106 10.37 -8.36 0.87
CA VAL A 106 10.33 -9.83 0.87
C VAL A 106 9.00 -10.31 0.30
N GLN A 107 7.87 -9.73 0.74
CA GLN A 107 6.55 -10.03 0.21
C GLN A 107 6.46 -9.78 -1.31
N TYR A 108 6.98 -8.64 -1.75
CA TYR A 108 6.98 -8.24 -3.15
C TYR A 108 7.81 -9.21 -3.99
N ALA A 109 9.01 -9.58 -3.51
CA ALA A 109 9.85 -10.56 -4.19
C ALA A 109 9.16 -11.94 -4.26
N LEU A 110 8.68 -12.48 -3.14
CA LEU A 110 8.03 -13.79 -3.13
C LEU A 110 6.75 -13.81 -4.00
N GLY A 111 5.94 -12.75 -3.95
CA GLY A 111 4.73 -12.66 -4.78
C GLY A 111 5.05 -12.54 -6.28
N ARG A 112 6.17 -11.88 -6.63
CA ARG A 112 6.67 -11.80 -8.01
C ARG A 112 7.28 -13.11 -8.50
N ALA A 113 7.68 -13.99 -7.60
CA ALA A 113 8.11 -15.37 -7.88
C ALA A 113 6.93 -16.33 -8.12
N GLY A 114 5.68 -15.83 -8.10
CA GLY A 114 4.48 -16.65 -8.35
C GLY A 114 3.90 -17.33 -7.10
N ILE A 115 4.46 -17.06 -5.92
CA ILE A 115 4.00 -17.69 -4.68
C ILE A 115 2.72 -17.00 -4.21
N LYS A 116 1.63 -17.76 -4.08
CA LYS A 116 0.43 -17.29 -3.38
C LYS A 116 0.76 -17.13 -1.90
N MET A 117 0.73 -15.90 -1.41
CA MET A 117 0.98 -15.61 -0.01
C MET A 117 -0.09 -16.27 0.86
N ARG A 118 0.33 -17.05 1.87
CA ARG A 118 -0.53 -17.47 2.97
C ARG A 118 -1.22 -16.24 3.54
N GLY A 119 -2.55 -16.24 3.46
CA GLY A 119 -3.37 -15.18 4.02
C GLY A 119 -3.08 -15.04 5.51
N ALA A 120 -3.15 -13.81 6.03
CA ALA A 120 -3.15 -13.62 7.47
C ALA A 120 -4.34 -14.39 8.06
N LYS A 121 -4.09 -15.20 9.10
CA LYS A 121 -5.15 -15.88 9.85
C LYS A 121 -6.11 -14.82 10.37
N ARG A 122 -7.29 -14.70 9.76
CA ARG A 122 -8.31 -13.72 10.16
C ARG A 122 -8.99 -14.27 11.41
N VAL A 123 -8.75 -13.62 12.55
CA VAL A 123 -9.52 -13.89 13.75
C VAL A 123 -10.90 -13.27 13.57
N THR A 124 -11.94 -14.10 13.59
CA THR A 124 -13.33 -13.64 13.62
C THR A 124 -13.62 -13.05 15.00
N VAL A 125 -13.91 -11.75 15.05
CA VAL A 125 -14.21 -11.07 16.30
C VAL A 125 -15.67 -11.30 16.66
N THR A 126 -15.92 -12.08 17.71
CA THR A 126 -17.25 -12.32 18.25
C THR A 126 -17.63 -11.25 19.28
N GLU A 127 -18.92 -11.11 19.59
CA GLU A 127 -19.38 -10.17 20.62
C GLU A 127 -18.87 -10.53 22.02
N ALA A 128 -18.72 -11.83 22.31
CA ALA A 128 -18.13 -12.30 23.56
C ALA A 128 -16.69 -11.80 23.73
N MET A 129 -15.89 -11.81 22.66
CA MET A 129 -14.55 -11.22 22.67
C MET A 129 -14.60 -9.71 22.94
N VAL A 130 -15.55 -8.99 22.33
CA VAL A 130 -15.69 -7.54 22.56
C VAL A 130 -16.05 -7.25 24.02
N ARG A 131 -16.95 -8.03 24.64
CA ARG A 131 -17.26 -7.90 26.08
C ARG A 131 -16.03 -8.10 26.96
N GLN A 132 -15.23 -9.13 26.67
CA GLN A 132 -13.95 -9.35 27.36
C GLN A 132 -12.97 -8.19 27.15
N TRP A 133 -12.91 -7.59 25.96
CA TRP A 133 -12.04 -6.45 25.71
C TRP A 133 -12.45 -5.23 26.51
N ILE A 134 -13.75 -4.97 26.68
CA ILE A 134 -14.27 -3.87 27.49
C ILE A 134 -13.84 -4.05 28.94
N GLN A 135 -14.05 -5.24 29.52
CA GLN A 135 -13.64 -5.56 30.88
C GLN A 135 -12.12 -5.40 31.07
N LEU A 136 -11.32 -5.97 30.16
CA LEU A 136 -9.85 -5.85 30.23
C LEU A 136 -9.38 -4.40 30.10
N TYR A 137 -10.06 -3.60 29.29
CA TYR A 137 -9.74 -2.19 29.13
C TYR A 137 -10.12 -1.37 30.37
N GLN A 138 -11.28 -1.65 30.98
CA GLN A 138 -11.74 -1.02 32.22
C GLN A 138 -10.85 -1.38 33.42
N THR A 139 -10.36 -2.61 33.51
CA THR A 139 -9.34 -3.03 34.51
C THR A 139 -7.95 -2.41 34.26
N GLY A 140 -7.82 -1.58 33.22
CA GLY A 140 -6.64 -0.77 32.97
C GLY A 140 -5.65 -1.33 31.96
N LYS A 141 -5.91 -2.50 31.34
CA LYS A 141 -5.05 -3.01 30.28
C LYS A 141 -5.16 -2.15 29.03
N GLY A 142 -4.01 -1.81 28.44
CA GLY A 142 -3.96 -1.05 27.20
C GLY A 142 -4.43 -1.87 25.99
N SER A 143 -5.02 -1.19 25.00
CA SER A 143 -5.49 -1.78 23.73
C SER A 143 -4.45 -2.65 23.03
N ARG A 144 -3.16 -2.28 23.12
CA ARG A 144 -2.05 -3.05 22.55
C ARG A 144 -1.85 -4.41 23.23
N VAL A 145 -2.00 -4.49 24.54
CA VAL A 145 -1.89 -5.74 25.30
C VAL A 145 -3.04 -6.68 24.94
N ILE A 146 -4.27 -6.13 24.93
CA ILE A 146 -5.48 -6.86 24.51
C ILE A 146 -5.30 -7.39 23.08
N SER A 147 -4.78 -6.56 22.16
CA SER A 147 -4.58 -6.96 20.77
C SER A 147 -3.67 -8.18 20.61
N ARG A 148 -2.57 -8.24 21.40
CA ARG A 148 -1.64 -9.36 21.40
C ARG A 148 -2.26 -10.61 22.01
N GLN A 149 -2.98 -10.46 23.12
CA GLN A 149 -3.62 -11.57 23.82
C GLN A 149 -4.66 -12.28 22.95
N PHE A 150 -5.40 -11.53 22.12
CA PHE A 150 -6.46 -12.08 21.27
C PHE A 150 -6.05 -12.27 19.80
N GLY A 151 -4.79 -12.02 19.44
CA GLY A 151 -4.30 -12.18 18.06
C GLY A 151 -4.97 -11.27 17.03
N VAL A 152 -5.50 -10.11 17.45
CA VAL A 152 -6.20 -9.14 16.60
C VAL A 152 -5.37 -7.88 16.42
N ASN A 153 -5.65 -7.09 15.37
CA ASN A 153 -5.00 -5.79 15.20
C ASN A 153 -5.46 -4.81 16.30
N GLU A 154 -4.55 -4.02 16.86
CA GLU A 154 -4.86 -2.99 17.86
C GLU A 154 -5.93 -2.01 17.39
N THR A 155 -5.90 -1.63 16.10
CA THR A 155 -6.92 -0.78 15.49
C THR A 155 -8.31 -1.41 15.52
N THR A 156 -8.40 -2.73 15.39
CA THR A 156 -9.66 -3.50 15.52
C THR A 156 -10.19 -3.40 16.94
N VAL A 157 -9.33 -3.60 17.95
CA VAL A 157 -9.71 -3.46 19.37
C VAL A 157 -10.23 -2.05 19.66
N ARG A 158 -9.47 -1.01 19.29
CA ARG A 158 -9.87 0.40 19.50
C ARG A 158 -11.19 0.73 18.81
N ARG A 159 -11.40 0.29 17.57
CA ARG A 159 -12.66 0.50 16.85
C ARG A 159 -13.84 -0.17 17.54
N ARG A 160 -13.67 -1.41 18.04
CA ARG A 160 -14.73 -2.14 18.72
C ARG A 160 -15.05 -1.54 20.09
N LEU A 161 -14.04 -1.14 20.86
CA LEU A 161 -14.22 -0.41 22.12
C LEU A 161 -14.96 0.92 21.92
N LYS A 162 -14.55 1.72 20.91
CA LYS A 162 -15.24 2.98 20.58
C LYS A 162 -16.70 2.75 20.18
N ARG A 163 -16.98 1.73 19.38
CA ARG A 163 -18.35 1.35 18.99
C ARG A 163 -19.20 0.88 20.16
N ALA A 164 -18.57 0.29 21.18
CA ALA A 164 -19.21 -0.10 22.42
C ALA A 164 -19.34 1.06 23.43
N GLY A 165 -19.07 2.30 23.02
CA GLY A 165 -19.21 3.49 23.88
C GLY A 165 -18.06 3.72 24.86
N VAL A 166 -16.95 2.98 24.77
CA VAL A 166 -15.80 3.16 25.67
C VAL A 166 -14.96 4.36 25.25
N THR A 167 -14.78 5.32 26.15
CA THR A 167 -13.88 6.46 25.97
C THR A 167 -12.42 5.97 25.93
N LEU A 168 -11.79 6.09 24.78
CA LEU A 168 -10.40 5.68 24.59
C LEU A 168 -9.44 6.69 25.24
N ARG A 169 -8.40 6.19 25.88
CA ARG A 169 -7.31 6.99 26.45
C ARG A 169 -6.55 7.66 25.29
N GLN A 170 -6.21 8.94 25.46
CA GLN A 170 -5.51 9.73 24.46
C GLN A 170 -4.16 9.06 24.12
N PRO A 171 -3.85 8.84 22.82
CA PRO A 171 -2.54 8.35 22.43
C PRO A 171 -1.49 9.44 22.70
N GLY A 172 -0.56 9.19 23.63
CA GLY A 172 0.52 10.13 23.98
C GLY A 172 0.46 10.70 25.40
N ALA A 173 -0.60 10.42 26.18
CA ALA A 173 -0.52 10.60 27.63
C ALA A 173 0.54 9.64 28.15
N ALA A 174 1.62 10.18 28.73
CA ALA A 174 2.72 9.42 29.29
C ALA A 174 2.21 8.28 30.18
N ASN A 175 2.97 7.18 30.24
CA ASN A 175 2.74 6.05 31.14
C ASN A 175 2.91 6.46 32.63
N THR A 176 2.16 7.45 33.10
CA THR A 176 1.95 7.67 34.53
C THR A 176 0.76 6.81 34.93
N SER A 177 0.97 5.49 35.00
CA SER A 177 0.06 4.66 35.79
C SER A 177 0.15 5.15 37.24
N PRO A 178 -0.96 5.42 37.95
CA PRO A 178 -0.92 5.54 39.39
C PRO A 178 -0.72 4.14 39.97
N ARG A 179 0.51 3.64 39.87
CA ARG A 179 0.97 2.45 40.62
C ARG A 179 1.41 2.93 42.01
N ALA A 180 0.47 3.41 42.81
CA ALA A 180 0.64 3.63 44.25
C ALA A 180 -0.71 4.00 44.88
N ARG A 181 -0.99 3.41 46.04
CA ARG A 181 -2.12 3.67 46.96
C ARG A 181 -3.43 2.92 46.74
N GLN A 182 -3.39 1.60 46.62
CA GLN A 182 -4.44 0.74 47.20
C GLN A 182 -3.78 -0.56 47.67
N ASN A 183 -3.06 -0.49 48.80
CA ASN A 183 -2.72 -1.61 49.68
C ASN A 183 -2.00 -1.08 50.92
N SER A 184 -2.81 -0.69 51.91
CA SER A 184 -2.52 -0.70 53.35
C SER A 184 -3.90 -0.76 54.01
N ALA A 185 -4.54 -1.93 54.02
CA ALA A 185 -4.46 -2.85 55.15
C ALA A 185 -4.80 -2.11 56.46
N GLY A 186 -6.07 -2.19 56.86
CA GLY A 186 -6.39 -2.25 58.28
C GLY A 186 -5.79 -3.54 58.83
N ALA A 187 -4.95 -3.40 59.84
CA ALA A 187 -4.57 -4.46 60.75
C ALA A 187 -4.11 -3.78 62.05
N ALA A 188 -4.81 -4.14 63.13
CA ALA A 188 -4.66 -3.74 64.53
C ALA A 188 -5.15 -2.33 64.89
#